data_AF-A0A239IXL1-F1
#
_entry.id   AF-A0A239IXL1-F1
#
_cell.length_a   1.000
_cell.length_b   1.000
_cell.length_c   1.000
_cell.angle_alpha   90.00
_cell.angle_beta   90.00
_cell.angle_gamma   90.00
#
_symmetry.space_group_name_H-M   'P 1'
#
loop_
_entity.id
_entity.type
_entity.pdbx_description
1 polymer ?
#
loop_
_entity_poly.entity_id
_entity_poly.type
_entity_poly.pdbx_seq_one_letter_code
_entity_poly.pdbx_strand_id
1 'polypeptide(L)' 'MNYVLALFLPPLSILLNGRVILSIIVFLIWVPAIIFSGGLTHPMFIALAWLLICIRPL' A
#
# COMPACT_ATOMS: atom_id res chain seq x y z
N MET A 1 -12.00 15.69 1.03
CA MET A 1 -10.78 14.88 1.27
C MET A 1 -10.38 14.24 -0.05
N ASN A 2 -9.11 14.28 -0.42
CA ASN A 2 -8.64 13.80 -1.72
C ASN A 2 -8.41 12.27 -1.67
N TYR A 3 -9.48 11.48 -1.64
CA TYR A 3 -9.45 10.00 -1.56
C TYR A 3 -8.65 9.34 -2.69
N VAL A 4 -8.53 10.03 -3.82
CA VAL A 4 -7.72 9.61 -4.96
C VAL A 4 -6.24 9.48 -4.59
N LEU A 5 -5.70 10.35 -3.73
CA LEU A 5 -4.31 10.26 -3.29
C LEU A 5 -4.09 9.10 -2.31
N ALA A 6 -5.11 8.75 -1.52
CA ALA A 6 -5.06 7.62 -0.60
C ALA A 6 -4.95 6.26 -1.31
N LEU A 7 -5.45 6.17 -2.55
CA LEU A 7 -5.32 4.99 -3.40
C LEU A 7 -3.87 4.74 -3.84
N PHE A 8 -3.01 5.76 -3.90
CA PHE A 8 -1.61 5.59 -4.34
C PHE A 8 -0.61 5.49 -3.18
N LEU A 9 -1.06 5.72 -1.95
CA LEU A 9 -0.24 5.71 -0.74
C LEU A 9 0.58 4.41 -0.53
N PRO A 10 0.02 3.19 -0.72
CA PRO A 10 0.79 1.97 -0.53
C PRO A 10 1.98 1.80 -1.51
N PRO A 11 1.81 1.91 -2.83
CA PRO A 11 2.95 1.85 -3.76
C PRO A 11 3.91 3.03 -3.58
N LEU A 12 3.41 4.25 -3.32
CA LEU A 12 4.25 5.42 -3.04
C LEU A 12 5.12 5.24 -1.79
N SER A 13 4.57 4.67 -0.70
CA SER A 13 5.33 4.41 0.53
C SER A 13 6.50 3.45 0.29
N ILE A 14 6.30 2.43 -0.53
CA ILE A 14 7.34 1.45 -0.89
C ILE A 14 8.40 2.09 -1.80
N LEU A 15 7.96 2.95 -2.72
CA LEU A 15 8.84 3.74 -3.59
C LEU A 15 9.74 4.67 -2.76
N LEU A 16 9.17 5.42 -1.81
CA LEU A 16 9.91 6.33 -0.92
C LEU A 16 10.88 5.60 0.02
N ASN A 17 10.62 4.33 0.32
CA ASN A 17 11.53 3.46 1.07
C ASN A 17 12.67 2.86 0.21
N GLY A 18 12.84 3.33 -1.04
CA GLY A 18 13.93 2.93 -1.94
C GLY A 18 13.74 1.58 -2.64
N ARG A 19 12.57 0.94 -2.50
CA ARG A 19 12.31 -0.42 -3.00
C ARG A 19 11.52 -0.38 -4.32
N VAL A 20 12.14 0.16 -5.38
CA VAL A 20 11.51 0.44 -6.69
C VAL A 20 10.85 -0.80 -7.32
N ILE A 21 11.55 -1.95 -7.33
CA ILE A 21 11.01 -3.19 -7.92
C ILE A 21 9.76 -3.67 -7.18
N LEU A 22 9.80 -3.64 -5.84
CA LEU A 22 8.66 -4.02 -5.00
C LEU A 22 7.48 -3.06 -5.15
N SER A 23 7.75 -1.76 -5.32
CA SER A 23 6.72 -0.75 -5.60
C SER A 23 5.91 -1.09 -6.86
N ILE A 24 6.59 -1.50 -7.94
CA ILE A 24 5.95 -1.85 -9.20
C ILE A 24 5.09 -3.11 -9.05
N ILE A 25 5.61 -4.14 -8.38
CA ILE A 25 4.88 -5.39 -8.11
C ILE A 25 3.62 -5.09 -7.28
N VAL A 26 3.76 -4.30 -6.22
CA VAL A 26 2.63 -3.93 -5.37
C VAL A 26 1.62 -3.09 -6.13
N PHE A 27 2.04 -2.15 -6.98
CA PHE A 27 1.13 -1.37 -7.83
C PHE A 27 0.29 -2.29 -8.75
N LEU A 28 0.91 -3.28 -9.38
CA LEU A 28 0.24 -4.25 -10.25
C LEU A 28 -0.78 -5.13 -9.54
N ILE A 29 -0.53 -5.50 -8.28
CA ILE A 29 -1.46 -6.28 -7.46
C ILE A 29 -2.55 -5.38 -6.85
N TRP A 30 -2.20 -4.13 -6.55
CA TRP A 30 -3.05 -3.16 -5.88
C TRP A 30 -4.18 -2.64 -6.78
N VAL A 31 -3.89 -2.30 -8.05
CA VAL A 31 -4.89 -1.83 -9.02
C VAL A 31 -6.07 -2.82 -9.17
N PRO A 32 -5.87 -4.11 -9.44
CA PRO A 32 -6.98 -5.06 -9.51
C PRO A 32 -7.64 -5.29 -8.15
N ALA A 33 -6.88 -5.26 -7.04
CA ALA A 33 -7.47 -5.40 -5.70
C ALA A 33 -8.46 -4.28 -5.36
N ILE A 34 -8.21 -3.04 -5.81
CA ILE A 34 -9.15 -1.92 -5.67
C ILE A 34 -10.43 -2.20 -6.47
N ILE A 35 -10.29 -2.68 -7.71
CA ILE A 35 -11.41 -2.92 -8.63
C ILE A 35 -12.30 -4.07 -8.13
N PHE A 36 -11.70 -5.16 -7.65
CA PHE A 36 -12.44 -6.34 -7.18
C PHE A 36 -12.99 -6.20 -5.75
N SER A 37 -12.32 -5.47 -4.85
CA SER A 37 -12.71 -5.35 -3.43
C SER A 37 -13.51 -4.07 -3.11
N GLY A 38 -13.65 -3.14 -4.06
CA GLY A 38 -14.41 -1.90 -3.87
C GLY A 38 -13.85 -0.97 -2.78
N GLY A 39 -12.57 -1.13 -2.41
CA GLY A 39 -11.88 -0.29 -1.42
C GLY A 39 -11.73 -0.90 -0.01
N LEU A 40 -12.31 -2.07 0.28
CA LEU A 40 -12.18 -2.75 1.59
C LEU A 40 -10.76 -3.27 1.89
N THR A 41 -9.86 -3.26 0.91
CA THR A 41 -8.44 -3.56 1.08
C THR A 41 -7.65 -2.41 1.71
N HIS A 42 -8.17 -1.19 1.77
CA HIS A 42 -7.45 -0.04 2.36
C HIS A 42 -7.16 -0.18 3.85
N PRO A 43 -8.15 -0.50 4.72
CA PRO A 43 -7.91 -0.68 6.15
C PRO A 43 -6.96 -1.84 6.43
N MET A 44 -7.08 -2.93 5.66
CA MET A 44 -6.25 -4.12 5.81
C MET A 44 -4.79 -3.86 5.46
N PHE A 45 -4.52 -3.06 4.42
CA PHE A 45 -3.15 -2.71 4.02
C PHE A 45 -2.50 -1.72 4.99
N ILE A 46 -3.26 -0.76 5.53
CA ILE A 46 -2.78 0.15 6.58
C ILE A 46 -2.45 -0.64 7.85
N ALA A 47 -3.30 -1.59 8.25
CA ALA A 47 -3.04 -2.46 9.38
C ALA A 47 -1.77 -3.32 9.18
N LEU A 48 -1.59 -3.88 7.98
CA LEU A 48 -0.41 -4.69 7.65
C LEU A 48 0.88 -3.84 7.66
N ALA A 49 0.84 -2.64 7.09
CA ALA A 49 1.96 -1.70 7.08
C ALA A 49 2.30 -1.19 8.49
N TRP A 50 1.29 -0.89 9.30
CA TRP A 50 1.47 -0.52 10.72
C TRP A 50 2.12 -1.65 11.50
N LEU A 51 1.65 -2.89 11.31
CA LEU A 51 2.21 -4.05 11.98
C LEU A 51 3.66 -4.31 11.54
N LEU A 52 3.99 -4.20 10.26
CA LEU A 52 5.36 -4.31 9.75
C LEU A 52 6.33 -3.24 10.32
N ILE A 53 5.84 -2.01 10.54
CA ILE A 53 6.62 -0.95 11.19
C ILE A 53 6.78 -1.25 12.67
N CYS A 54 5.71 -1.67 13.35
CA CYS A 54 5.70 -1.97 14.77
C CYS A 54 6.53 -3.22 15.12
N ILE A 55 6.65 -4.19 14.21
CA ILE A 55 7.37 -5.45 14.42
C ILE A 55 8.87 -5.34 14.10
N ARG A 56 9.35 -4.22 13.52
CA ARG A 56 10.79 -4.01 13.30
C ARG A 56 11.46 -3.63 14.63
N PRO A 57 12.39 -4.43 15.16
CA PRO A 57 13.38 -3.91 16.08
C PRO A 57 14.37 -3.08 15.25
N LEU A 58 14.67 -1.87 15.73
CA LEU A 58 15.82 -1.07 15.26
C LEU A 58 17.13 -1.82 15.51
#